data_AF-A0A6C1MU95-F1
#
_entry.id   AF-A0A6C1MU95-F1
#
_cell.length_a   1.000
_cell.length_b   1.000
_cell.length_c   1.000
_cell.angle_alpha   90.00
_cell.angle_beta   90.00
_cell.angle_gamma   90.00
#
_symmetry.space_group_name_H-M   'P 1'
#
loop_
_entity.id
_entity.type
_entity.pdbx_description
1 polymer ?
#
loop_
_entity_poly.entity_id
_entity_poly.type
_entity_poly.pdbx_seq_one_letter_code
_entity_poly.pdbx_strand_id
1 'polypeptide(L)'
;MSDGKTIEISAVSEKNFEDAIKNGIEAVAGSANNIRGAWVSEQKVQVENGRVIGYRVDLRVTLIPQPSTVAKLPRQRLEVAD
;
A
#
# COMPACT_ATOMS: atom_id res chain seq x y z
N MET A 1 9.63 -5.38 17.26
CA MET A 1 8.74 -4.51 16.46
C MET A 1 8.78 -5.04 15.05
N SER A 2 7.63 -5.30 14.42
CA SER A 2 7.58 -5.72 13.01
C SER A 2 7.63 -4.48 12.13
N ASP A 3 8.67 -4.36 11.31
CA ASP A 3 8.83 -3.24 10.38
C ASP A 3 7.80 -3.36 9.24
N GLY A 4 6.95 -2.35 9.11
CA GLY A 4 5.96 -2.27 8.02
C GLY A 4 6.64 -1.96 6.69
N LYS A 5 6.12 -2.50 5.59
CA LYS A 5 6.61 -2.16 4.25
C LYS A 5 5.93 -0.88 3.79
N THR A 6 6.71 0.18 3.57
CA THR A 6 6.19 1.41 2.97
C THR A 6 6.35 1.37 1.46
N ILE A 7 5.27 1.65 0.74
CA ILE A 7 5.25 1.77 -0.72
C ILE A 7 4.84 3.17 -1.14
N GLU A 8 5.27 3.60 -2.32
CA GLU A 8 4.88 4.86 -2.94
C GLU A 8 3.90 4.60 -4.08
N ILE A 9 2.82 5.38 -4.11
CA ILE A 9 1.81 5.32 -5.16
C ILE A 9 1.42 6.73 -5.61
N SER A 10 1.03 6.86 -6.87
CA SER A 10 0.44 8.08 -7.41
C SER A 10 -1.00 7.81 -7.80
N ALA A 11 -1.90 8.72 -7.45
CA ALA A 11 -3.31 8.64 -7.80
C ALA A 11 -3.80 9.96 -8.38
N VAL A 12 -4.81 9.89 -9.24
CA VAL A 12 -5.41 11.05 -9.91
C VAL A 12 -6.93 11.06 -9.74
N SER A 13 -7.51 12.25 -9.74
CA SER A 13 -8.96 12.47 -9.83
C SER A 13 -9.24 13.75 -10.59
N GLU A 14 -10.33 13.78 -11.36
CA GLU A 14 -10.84 14.98 -12.00
C GLU A 14 -11.63 15.88 -11.03
N LYS A 15 -12.00 15.36 -9.84
CA LYS A 15 -12.90 16.05 -8.91
C LYS A 15 -12.17 16.94 -7.92
N ASN A 16 -11.27 16.35 -7.14
CA ASN A 16 -10.51 17.01 -6.06
C ASN A 16 -9.41 16.09 -5.50
N PHE A 17 -8.61 16.61 -4.58
CA PHE A 17 -7.53 15.87 -3.94
C PHE A 17 -8.04 14.73 -3.03
N GLU A 18 -9.16 14.91 -2.34
CA GLU A 18 -9.73 13.91 -1.45
C GLU A 18 -10.17 12.65 -2.19
N ASP A 19 -10.78 12.82 -3.37
CA ASP A 19 -11.16 11.72 -4.27
C ASP A 19 -9.90 11.03 -4.82
N ALA A 20 -8.85 11.79 -5.20
CA ALA A 20 -7.57 11.20 -5.62
C ALA A 20 -6.90 10.38 -4.49
N ILE A 21 -6.94 10.86 -3.24
CA ILE A 21 -6.42 10.13 -2.08
C ILE A 21 -7.19 8.82 -1.90
N LYS A 22 -8.53 8.87 -1.91
CA LYS A 22 -9.38 7.68 -1.78
C LYS A 22 -9.08 6.65 -2.88
N ASN A 23 -9.02 7.09 -4.13
CA ASN A 23 -8.68 6.25 -5.28
C ASN A 23 -7.32 5.55 -5.09
N GLY A 24 -6.32 6.29 -4.59
CA GLY A 24 -4.99 5.74 -4.30
C GLY A 24 -5.04 4.66 -3.21
N ILE A 25 -5.72 4.92 -2.09
CA ILE A 25 -5.86 3.94 -0.99
C ILE A 25 -6.63 2.70 -1.44
N GLU A 26 -7.72 2.86 -2.19
CA GLU A 26 -8.53 1.75 -2.71
C GLU A 26 -7.74 0.85 -3.66
N ALA A 27 -6.91 1.44 -4.53
CA ALA A 27 -6.07 0.70 -5.46
C ALA A 27 -5.09 -0.28 -4.77
N VAL A 28 -4.56 0.10 -3.60
CA VAL A 28 -3.66 -0.76 -2.82
C VAL A 28 -4.37 -1.64 -1.80
N ALA A 29 -5.58 -1.27 -1.36
CA ALA A 29 -6.38 -2.03 -0.41
C ALA A 29 -6.72 -3.44 -0.92
N GLY A 30 -6.88 -3.62 -2.24
CA GLY A 30 -7.14 -4.93 -2.84
C GLY A 30 -5.92 -5.88 -2.89
N SER A 31 -4.70 -5.35 -2.74
CA SER A 31 -3.45 -6.09 -2.98
C SER A 31 -2.74 -6.57 -1.72
N ALA A 32 -2.96 -5.91 -0.58
CA ALA A 32 -2.26 -6.19 0.66
C ALA A 32 -3.15 -5.93 1.88
N ASN A 33 -3.42 -6.99 2.63
CA ASN A 33 -4.22 -6.93 3.85
C ASN A 33 -3.55 -6.01 4.90
N ASN A 34 -4.35 -5.06 5.43
CA ASN A 34 -4.08 -4.08 6.48
C ASN A 34 -3.12 -2.91 6.15
N ILE A 35 -3.68 -1.90 5.47
CA ILE A 35 -3.16 -0.51 5.47
C ILE A 35 -3.36 0.09 6.87
N ARG A 36 -2.29 0.58 7.51
CA ARG A 36 -2.41 1.30 8.79
C ARG A 36 -2.56 2.80 8.64
N GLY A 37 -2.03 3.34 7.55
CA GLY A 37 -2.00 4.77 7.31
C GLY A 37 -1.21 5.08 6.06
N ALA A 38 -1.35 6.34 5.64
CA ALA A 38 -0.61 6.89 4.53
C ALA A 38 -0.27 8.36 4.80
N TRP A 39 0.81 8.83 4.17
CA TRP A 39 1.21 10.23 4.16
C TRP A 39 1.15 10.76 2.74
N VAL A 40 0.62 11.97 2.60
CA VAL A 40 0.70 12.72 1.36
C VAL A 40 2.11 13.27 1.23
N SER A 41 2.82 12.85 0.18
CA SER A 41 4.18 13.31 -0.11
C SER A 41 4.16 14.54 -1.01
N GLU A 42 3.28 14.54 -2.01
CA GLU A 42 3.09 15.66 -2.94
C GLU A 42 1.62 15.76 -3.36
N GLN A 43 1.16 16.99 -3.60
CA GLN A 43 -0.09 17.28 -4.29
C GLN A 43 0.17 18.27 -5.43
N LYS A 44 -0.39 17.97 -6.61
CA LYS A 44 -0.30 18.87 -7.76
C LYS A 44 -1.56 18.86 -8.58
N VAL A 45 -1.83 20.00 -9.22
CA VAL A 45 -2.90 20.13 -10.21
C VAL A 45 -2.34 19.90 -11.60
N GLN A 46 -3.12 19.22 -12.44
CA GLN A 46 -2.89 19.16 -13.88
C GLN A 46 -3.63 20.34 -14.52
N VAL A 47 -2.92 21.12 -15.32
CA VAL A 47 -3.44 22.34 -15.93
C VAL A 47 -3.33 22.23 -17.45
N GLU A 48 -4.44 22.48 -18.13
CA GLU A 48 -4.50 22.55 -19.59
C GLU A 48 -5.27 23.82 -20.00
N ASN A 49 -4.71 24.59 -20.93
CA ASN A 49 -5.30 25.86 -21.40
C ASN A 49 -5.68 26.82 -20.25
N GLY A 50 -4.85 26.87 -19.20
CA GLY A 50 -5.07 27.71 -18.02
C GLY A 50 -6.18 27.22 -17.07
N ARG A 51 -6.73 26.02 -17.29
CA ARG A 51 -7.77 25.41 -16.45
C ARG A 51 -7.24 24.18 -15.74
N VAL A 52 -7.60 24.01 -14.48
CA VAL A 52 -7.33 22.76 -13.75
C VAL A 52 -8.22 21.68 -14.33
N ILE A 53 -7.61 20.61 -14.82
CA ILE A 53 -8.28 19.44 -15.40
C ILE A 53 -8.20 18.20 -14.50
N GLY A 54 -7.34 18.23 -13.48
CA GLY A 54 -7.18 17.09 -12.58
C GLY A 54 -6.29 17.37 -11.39
N TYR A 55 -6.37 16.46 -10.44
CA TYR A 55 -5.72 16.52 -9.14
C TYR A 55 -4.92 15.25 -8.97
N ARG A 56 -3.60 15.36 -8.86
CA ARG A 56 -2.69 14.25 -8.61
C ARG A 56 -2.16 14.31 -7.18
N VAL A 57 -2.15 13.17 -6.51
CA VAL A 57 -1.59 12.99 -5.17
C VAL A 57 -0.61 11.84 -5.18
N ASP A 58 0.57 12.07 -4.65
CA ASP A 58 1.58 11.04 -4.42
C ASP A 58 1.57 10.67 -2.93
N LEU A 59 1.33 9.38 -2.63
CA LEU A 59 1.12 8.83 -1.29
C LEU A 59 2.24 7.86 -0.93
N ARG A 60 2.64 7.89 0.34
CA ARG A 60 3.43 6.83 0.98
C ARG A 60 2.51 6.03 1.88
N VAL A 61 2.33 4.74 1.60
CA VAL A 61 1.39 3.87 2.31
C VAL A 61 2.16 2.80 3.05
N THR A 62 1.93 2.65 4.35
CA THR A 62 2.52 1.57 5.14
C THR A 62 1.59 0.37 5.19
N LEU A 63 2.11 -0.75 4.69
CA LEU A 63 1.48 -2.06 4.69
C LEU A 63 2.06 -2.89 5.83
N ILE A 64 1.19 -3.54 6.60
CA ILE A 64 1.63 -4.55 7.57
C ILE A 64 1.57 -5.93 6.91
N PRO A 65 2.68 -6.67 6.83
CA PRO A 65 2.63 -8.04 6.39
C PRO A 65 1.83 -8.88 7.41
N GLN A 66 0.87 -9.67 6.92
CA GLN A 66 0.29 -10.74 7.71
C GLN A 66 1.41 -11.72 8.09
N PRO A 67 1.43 -12.25 9.32
CA PRO A 67 2.40 -13.27 9.67
C PRO A 67 2.18 -14.47 8.74
N SER A 68 3.10 -14.67 7.79
CA SER A 68 3.14 -15.87 6.98
C SER A 68 3.35 -17.01 7.95
N THR A 69 2.35 -17.88 8.11
CA THR A 69 2.46 -19.06 8.97
C THR A 69 3.58 -19.91 8.40
N VAL A 70 4.76 -19.84 9.01
CA VAL A 70 5.84 -20.79 8.72
C VAL A 70 5.28 -22.15 9.12
N ALA A 71 5.01 -23.00 8.14
CA ALA A 71 4.56 -24.35 8.35
C ALA A 71 5.48 -25.02 9.38
N LYS A 72 4.91 -25.42 10.52
CA LYS A 72 5.60 -26.29 11.48
C LYS A 72 5.86 -27.61 10.77
N LEU A 73 7.00 -27.73 10.09
CA LEU A 73 7.51 -29.03 9.68
C LEU A 73 7.81 -29.80 10.97
N PRO A 74 7.11 -30.92 11.26
CA PRO A 74 7.52 -31.77 12.35
C PRO A 74 8.93 -32.26 11.99
N ARG A 75 9.90 -31.96 12.85
CA ARG A 75 11.21 -32.63 12.79
C ARG A 75 10.93 -34.11 12.99
N GLN A 76 10.82 -34.88 11.91
CA GLN A 76 10.86 -36.32 12.00
C GLN A 76 12.22 -36.67 12.62
N ARG A 77 12.15 -37.15 13.85
CA ARG A 77 13.26 -37.77 14.55
C ARG A 77 13.69 -38.96 13.69
N LEU A 78 14.90 -38.93 13.14
CA LEU A 78 15.52 -40.16 12.65
C LEU A 78 15.72 -41.06 13.88
N GLU A 79 14.79 -41.98 14.10
CA GLU A 79 15.13 -43.21 14.82
C GLU A 79 15.95 -44.06 13.86
N VAL A 80 17.26 -44.06 14.09
CA VAL A 80 18.16 -45.08 13.56
C VAL A 80 17.91 -46.34 14.37
N ALA A 81 17.35 -47.36 13.73
CA ALA A 81 17.27 -48.69 14.30
C ALA A 81 18.64 -49.36 14.10
N ASP A 82 19.28 -49.76 15.21
CA ASP A 82 20.31 -50.79 15.23
C ASP A 82 19.67 -52.18 15.12
#